data_AF-A0A354DGA7-F1
#
_entry.id   AF-A0A354DGA7-F1
#
_cell.length_a   1.000
_cell.length_b   1.000
_cell.length_c   1.000
_cell.angle_alpha   90.00
_cell.angle_beta   90.00
_cell.angle_gamma   90.00
#
_symmetry.space_group_name_H-M   'P 1'
#
loop_
_entity.id
_entity.type
_entity.pdbx_description
1 polymer ?
#
loop_
_entity_poly.entity_id
_entity_poly.type
_entity_poly.pdbx_seq_one_letter_code
_entity_poly.pdbx_strand_id
1 'polypeptide(L)'
;FFTLVLITYLFRKSVPTLEAFAAVTSFKYGVWAVAVILVGFALGDQQYPQHYMLMISHGGMAIEALLYARFYSIQYRHILYVGVWTIGNDLLDYALEIHPWVSHSMEVFHIQLGWATFGLSILSLWLIYAISVKKKWNK
;
A
#
# COMPACT_ATOMS: atom_id res chain seq x y z
N PHE A 1 -5.46 8.65 0.27
CA PHE A 1 -6.31 8.42 -0.93
C PHE A 1 -7.71 7.90 -0.59
N PHE A 2 -7.85 6.89 0.28
CA PHE A 2 -9.15 6.29 0.63
C PHE A 2 -10.24 7.31 1.06
N THR A 3 -9.91 8.24 1.95
CA THR A 3 -10.85 9.31 2.37
C THR A 3 -11.36 10.15 1.20
N LEU A 4 -10.50 10.44 0.20
CA LEU A 4 -10.91 11.17 -0.99
C LEU A 4 -11.90 10.35 -1.83
N VAL A 5 -11.72 9.03 -1.90
CA VAL A 5 -12.70 8.14 -2.54
C VAL A 5 -14.04 8.23 -1.82
N LEU A 6 -14.06 8.16 -0.49
CA LEU A 6 -15.30 8.30 0.28
C LEU A 6 -15.99 9.65 0.02
N ILE A 7 -15.23 10.73 -0.07
CA ILE A 7 -15.75 12.05 -0.44
C ILE A 7 -16.38 12.02 -1.84
N THR A 8 -15.71 11.43 -2.84
CA THR A 8 -16.30 11.31 -4.19
C THR A 8 -17.59 10.50 -4.18
N TYR A 9 -17.66 9.45 -3.35
CA TYR A 9 -18.84 8.59 -3.22
C TYR A 9 -20.00 9.31 -2.53
N LEU A 10 -19.72 10.21 -1.57
CA LEU A 10 -20.73 11.08 -0.96
C LEU A 10 -21.41 11.97 -2.01
N PHE A 11 -20.66 12.44 -3.01
CA PHE A 11 -21.19 13.17 -4.17
C PHE A 11 -21.70 12.26 -5.30
N ARG A 12 -21.81 10.95 -5.06
CA ARG A 12 -22.23 9.93 -6.06
C ARG A 12 -21.36 9.93 -7.32
N LYS A 13 -20.09 10.33 -7.23
CA LYS A 13 -19.12 10.30 -8.32
C LYS A 13 -18.14 9.16 -8.11
N SER A 14 -17.74 8.51 -9.20
CA SER A 14 -16.64 7.54 -9.20
C SER A 14 -15.46 8.12 -9.97
N VAL A 15 -14.27 8.04 -9.36
CA VAL A 15 -13.01 8.50 -9.96
C VAL A 15 -12.05 7.30 -9.99
N PRO A 16 -12.09 6.47 -11.06
CA PRO A 16 -11.41 5.17 -11.06
C PRO A 16 -9.90 5.23 -10.82
N THR A 17 -9.22 6.29 -11.28
CA THR A 17 -7.79 6.49 -11.00
C THR A 17 -7.55 6.68 -9.51
N LEU A 18 -8.34 7.54 -8.85
CA LEU A 18 -8.24 7.78 -7.42
C LEU A 18 -8.56 6.51 -6.60
N GLU A 19 -9.54 5.74 -7.05
CA GLU A 19 -9.87 4.43 -6.46
C GLU A 19 -8.71 3.45 -6.59
N ALA A 20 -8.04 3.39 -7.75
CA ALA A 20 -6.87 2.55 -7.95
C ALA A 20 -5.73 2.96 -7.02
N PHE A 21 -5.46 4.27 -6.89
CA PHE A 21 -4.48 4.78 -5.92
C PHE A 21 -4.86 4.36 -4.51
N ALA A 22 -6.10 4.63 -4.09
CA ALA A 22 -6.59 4.24 -2.77
C ALA A 22 -6.40 2.74 -2.51
N ALA A 23 -6.84 1.88 -3.43
CA ALA A 23 -6.73 0.44 -3.26
C ALA A 23 -5.28 -0.04 -3.09
N VAL A 24 -4.42 0.30 -4.04
CA VAL A 24 -3.05 -0.23 -4.09
C VAL A 24 -2.21 0.37 -2.97
N THR A 25 -2.25 1.70 -2.76
CA THR A 25 -1.39 2.34 -1.76
C THR A 25 -1.84 2.00 -0.35
N SER A 26 -3.16 1.97 -0.07
CA SER A 26 -3.66 1.61 1.27
C SER A 26 -3.27 0.17 1.63
N PHE A 27 -3.38 -0.76 0.67
CA PHE A 27 -2.93 -2.13 0.90
C PHE A 27 -1.41 -2.21 1.09
N LYS A 28 -0.63 -1.62 0.17
CA LYS A 28 0.85 -1.63 0.22
C LYS A 28 1.36 -1.05 1.53
N TYR A 29 1.04 0.21 1.84
CA TYR A 29 1.58 0.90 3.00
C TYR A 29 0.98 0.36 4.31
N GLY A 30 -0.27 -0.13 4.28
CA GLY A 30 -0.89 -0.81 5.40
C GLY A 30 -0.12 -2.07 5.82
N VAL A 31 0.17 -2.95 4.85
CA VAL A 31 0.96 -4.18 5.09
C VAL A 31 2.41 -3.85 5.44
N TRP A 32 3.02 -2.92 4.72
CA TRP A 32 4.42 -2.53 4.93
C TRP A 32 4.66 -2.03 6.35
N ALA A 33 3.81 -1.14 6.87
CA ALA A 33 3.98 -0.58 8.21
C ALA A 33 3.90 -1.67 9.29
N VAL A 34 2.94 -2.60 9.18
CA VAL A 34 2.83 -3.72 10.12
C VAL A 34 4.07 -4.61 10.06
N ALA A 35 4.55 -4.94 8.85
CA ALA A 35 5.73 -5.78 8.69
C ALA A 35 7.01 -5.13 9.24
N VAL A 36 7.24 -3.85 8.94
CA VAL A 36 8.43 -3.11 9.41
C VAL A 36 8.45 -3.00 10.93
N ILE A 37 7.31 -2.71 11.57
CA ILE A 37 7.22 -2.65 13.04
C ILE A 37 7.52 -4.02 13.66
N LEU A 38 6.94 -5.10 13.12
CA LEU A 38 7.15 -6.46 13.64
C LEU A 38 8.61 -6.91 13.49
N VAL A 39 9.24 -6.63 12.35
CA VAL A 39 10.65 -6.95 12.13
C VAL A 39 11.54 -6.08 13.04
N GLY A 40 11.22 -4.80 13.24
CA GLY A 40 11.94 -3.94 14.17
C GLY A 40 11.91 -4.51 15.60
N PHE A 41 10.74 -4.99 16.05
CA PHE A 41 10.62 -5.68 17.34
C PHE A 41 11.47 -6.94 17.41
N ALA A 42 11.51 -7.74 16.33
CA ALA A 42 12.36 -8.93 16.25
C ALA A 42 13.86 -8.60 16.29
N LEU A 43 14.25 -7.40 15.82
CA LEU A 43 15.61 -6.89 15.87
C LEU A 43 15.97 -6.20 17.20
N GLY A 44 15.03 -6.10 18.14
CA GLY A 44 15.25 -5.54 19.47
C GLY A 44 14.85 -4.06 19.63
N ASP A 45 14.11 -3.48 18.68
CA ASP A 45 13.56 -2.13 18.84
C ASP A 45 12.61 -2.07 20.04
N GLN A 46 12.62 -0.93 20.73
CA GLN A 46 11.76 -0.68 21.88
C GLN A 46 10.28 -0.68 21.47
N GLN A 47 9.44 -1.27 22.31
CA GLN A 47 8.01 -1.39 22.04
C GLN A 47 7.25 -0.27 22.76
N TYR A 48 6.63 0.62 21.99
CA TYR A 48 5.81 1.71 22.52
C TYR A 48 4.34 1.50 22.18
N PRO A 49 3.38 1.98 23.01
CA PRO A 49 1.95 1.93 22.71
C PRO A 49 1.58 2.45 21.31
N GLN A 50 2.31 3.46 20.83
CA GLN A 50 2.18 4.06 19.51
C GLN A 50 2.40 3.03 18.38
N HIS A 51 3.32 2.09 18.55
CA HIS A 51 3.58 1.04 17.55
C HIS A 51 2.37 0.12 17.38
N TYR A 52 1.70 -0.26 18.46
CA TYR A 52 0.47 -1.06 18.38
C TYR A 52 -0.68 -0.29 17.73
N MET A 53 -0.85 0.99 18.08
CA MET A 53 -1.82 1.86 17.43
C MET A 53 -1.55 1.98 15.92
N LEU A 54 -0.29 2.14 15.52
CA LEU A 54 0.12 2.19 14.12
C LEU A 54 -0.16 0.87 13.42
N MET A 55 0.22 -0.27 14.01
CA MET A 55 -0.07 -1.59 13.43
C MET A 55 -1.57 -1.83 13.25
N ILE A 56 -2.40 -1.48 14.23
CA ILE A 56 -3.85 -1.66 14.15
C ILE A 56 -4.45 -0.75 13.07
N SER A 57 -4.09 0.54 13.05
CA SER A 57 -4.62 1.50 12.07
C SER A 57 -4.17 1.19 10.64
N HIS A 58 -2.92 0.77 10.43
CA HIS A 58 -2.39 0.38 9.13
C HIS A 58 -2.90 -1.00 8.67
N GLY A 59 -3.06 -1.94 9.61
CA GLY A 59 -3.76 -3.19 9.35
C GLY A 59 -5.20 -2.95 8.91
N GLY A 60 -5.91 -2.03 9.57
CA GLY A 60 -7.23 -1.56 9.16
C GLY A 60 -7.24 -0.96 7.75
N MET A 61 -6.23 -0.14 7.42
CA MET A 61 -6.03 0.45 6.09
C MET A 61 -5.83 -0.63 5.00
N ALA A 62 -5.11 -1.71 5.29
CA ALA A 62 -4.96 -2.81 4.35
C ALA A 62 -6.26 -3.60 4.17
N ILE A 63 -7.01 -3.83 5.25
CA ILE A 63 -8.28 -4.55 5.23
C ILE A 63 -9.34 -3.75 4.47
N GLU A 64 -9.50 -2.46 4.73
CA GLU A 64 -10.50 -1.62 4.06
C GLU A 64 -10.27 -1.55 2.55
N ALA A 65 -9.01 -1.53 2.10
CA ALA A 65 -8.65 -1.53 0.69
C ALA A 65 -9.21 -2.76 -0.04
N LEU A 66 -9.15 -3.93 0.59
CA LEU A 66 -9.68 -5.18 0.03
C LEU A 66 -11.21 -5.25 0.12
N LEU A 67 -11.80 -4.80 1.24
CA LEU A 67 -13.25 -4.77 1.41
C LEU A 67 -13.92 -3.83 0.40
N TYR A 68 -13.31 -2.69 0.11
CA TYR A 68 -13.84 -1.71 -0.83
C TYR A 68 -13.52 -2.01 -2.30
N ALA A 69 -12.55 -2.89 -2.58
CA ALA A 69 -12.12 -3.24 -3.94
C ALA A 69 -13.28 -3.68 -4.87
N ARG A 70 -14.36 -4.24 -4.31
CA ARG A 70 -15.56 -4.66 -5.06
C ARG A 70 -16.46 -3.51 -5.54
N PHE A 71 -16.38 -2.35 -4.89
CA PHE A 71 -17.20 -1.17 -5.25
C PHE A 71 -16.49 -0.29 -6.29
N TYR A 72 -15.17 -0.44 -6.41
CA TYR A 72 -14.36 0.37 -7.30
C TYR A 72 -14.63 0.05 -8.78
N SER A 73 -14.55 1.08 -9.62
CA SER A 73 -14.70 1.08 -11.08
C SER A 73 -13.36 0.98 -11.82
N ILE A 74 -12.34 0.43 -11.15
CA ILE A 74 -10.98 0.27 -11.67
C ILE A 74 -10.96 -0.54 -12.98
N GLN A 75 -10.06 -0.14 -13.87
CA GLN A 75 -9.79 -0.75 -15.16
C GLN A 75 -8.26 -0.91 -15.28
N TYR A 76 -7.81 -1.75 -16.20
CA TYR A 76 -6.38 -2.04 -16.39
C TYR A 76 -5.50 -0.80 -16.51
N ARG A 77 -5.93 0.22 -17.28
CA ARG A 77 -5.18 1.50 -17.42
C ARG A 77 -4.91 2.21 -16.10
N HIS A 78 -5.82 2.12 -15.13
CA HIS A 78 -5.66 2.77 -13.82
C HIS A 78 -4.62 2.02 -12.97
N ILE A 79 -4.55 0.69 -13.11
CA ILE A 79 -3.48 -0.12 -12.49
C ILE A 79 -2.12 0.26 -13.10
N LEU A 80 -2.04 0.53 -14.41
CA LEU A 80 -0.81 1.00 -15.03
C LEU A 80 -0.33 2.34 -14.46
N TYR A 81 -1.22 3.33 -14.33
CA TYR A 81 -0.86 4.64 -13.77
C TYR A 81 -0.35 4.53 -12.34
N VAL A 82 -1.05 3.76 -11.51
CA VAL A 82 -0.63 3.53 -10.13
C VAL A 82 0.65 2.71 -10.09
N GLY A 83 0.82 1.74 -10.99
CA GLY A 83 2.02 0.91 -11.09
C GLY A 83 3.27 1.72 -11.40
N VAL A 84 3.21 2.63 -12.37
CA VAL A 84 4.31 3.56 -12.67
C VAL A 84 4.63 4.40 -11.44
N TRP A 85 3.61 4.93 -10.76
CA TRP A 85 3.83 5.71 -9.55
C TRP A 85 4.45 4.90 -8.41
N THR A 86 3.93 3.71 -8.11
CA THR A 86 4.41 2.88 -6.98
C THR A 86 5.81 2.36 -7.21
N ILE A 87 6.14 1.94 -8.43
CA ILE A 87 7.49 1.47 -8.78
C ILE A 87 8.47 2.65 -8.82
N GLY A 88 8.04 3.79 -9.36
CA GLY A 88 8.81 5.02 -9.31
C GLY A 88 9.12 5.44 -7.88
N ASN A 89 8.13 5.39 -6.98
CA ASN A 89 8.35 5.66 -5.56
C ASN A 89 9.35 4.69 -4.92
N ASP A 90 9.26 3.38 -5.19
CA ASP A 90 10.24 2.41 -4.67
C ASP A 90 11.67 2.68 -5.14
N LEU A 91 11.81 3.11 -6.40
CA LEU A 91 13.11 3.49 -6.96
C LEU A 91 13.67 4.73 -6.27
N LEU A 92 12.84 5.76 -6.06
CA LEU A 92 13.27 6.96 -5.33
C LEU A 92 13.69 6.62 -3.91
N ASP A 93 12.90 5.81 -3.22
CA ASP A 93 13.12 5.44 -1.83
C ASP A 93 14.41 4.63 -1.66
N TYR A 94 14.61 3.56 -2.46
CA TYR A 94 15.67 2.57 -2.19
C TYR A 94 16.81 2.51 -3.20
N ALA A 95 16.67 3.10 -4.39
CA ALA A 95 17.78 3.21 -5.33
C ALA A 95 18.42 4.61 -5.33
N LEU A 96 17.65 5.64 -4.98
CA LEU A 96 18.16 7.01 -4.80
C LEU A 96 18.25 7.43 -3.32
N GLU A 97 17.94 6.52 -2.39
CA GLU A 97 18.03 6.74 -0.94
C GLU A 97 17.20 7.93 -0.43
N ILE A 98 16.10 8.26 -1.14
CA ILE A 98 15.16 9.35 -0.78
C ILE A 98 13.98 8.78 0.01
N HIS A 99 14.26 7.95 1.02
CA HIS A 99 13.23 7.36 1.87
C HIS A 99 13.00 8.15 3.17
N PRO A 100 11.78 8.13 3.74
CA PRO A 100 11.54 8.64 5.09
C PRO A 100 12.36 7.88 6.14
N TRP A 101 12.47 8.45 7.34
CA TRP A 101 13.18 7.82 8.45
C TRP A 101 12.65 6.40 8.75
N VAL A 102 13.57 5.46 8.96
CA VAL A 102 13.32 4.09 9.45
C VAL A 102 14.23 3.87 10.67
N SER A 103 13.89 2.94 11.56
CA SER A 103 14.73 2.66 12.73
C SER A 103 16.16 2.29 12.34
N HIS A 104 17.13 2.65 13.16
CA HIS A 104 18.55 2.38 12.86
C HIS A 104 18.84 0.89 12.68
N SER A 105 18.14 0.04 13.45
CA SER A 105 18.17 -1.42 13.34
C SER A 105 17.76 -1.92 11.96
N MET A 106 16.91 -1.17 11.26
CA MET A 106 16.42 -1.47 9.92
C MET A 106 17.26 -0.85 8.79
N GLU A 107 17.93 0.28 9.02
CA GLU A 107 18.81 0.92 8.04
C GLU A 107 19.92 -0.02 7.56
N VAL A 108 20.43 -0.88 8.46
CA VAL A 108 21.43 -1.91 8.13
C VAL A 108 20.91 -2.88 7.06
N PHE A 109 19.59 -3.05 6.96
CA PHE A 109 18.91 -3.92 6.01
C PHE A 109 18.22 -3.15 4.86
N HIS A 110 18.65 -1.93 4.54
CA HIS A 110 18.03 -1.09 3.51
C HIS A 110 17.85 -1.79 2.14
N ILE A 111 18.82 -2.62 1.73
CA ILE A 111 18.74 -3.38 0.46
C ILE A 111 17.59 -4.39 0.52
N GLN A 112 17.51 -5.16 1.60
CA GLN A 112 16.47 -6.18 1.81
C GLN A 112 15.10 -5.50 1.94
N LEU A 113 15.04 -4.37 2.64
CA LEU A 113 13.84 -3.57 2.78
C LEU A 113 13.36 -3.03 1.43
N GLY A 114 14.28 -2.60 0.56
CA GLY A 114 13.98 -2.18 -0.81
C GLY A 114 13.40 -3.30 -1.67
N TRP A 115 14.03 -4.48 -1.69
CA TRP A 115 13.51 -5.64 -2.41
C TRP A 115 12.15 -6.10 -1.87
N ALA A 116 11.97 -6.11 -0.55
CA ALA A 116 10.69 -6.43 0.08
C ALA A 116 9.61 -5.42 -0.31
N THR A 117 9.95 -4.13 -0.35
CA THR A 117 9.02 -3.06 -0.70
C THR A 117 8.62 -3.12 -2.17
N PHE A 118 9.59 -3.35 -3.06
CA PHE A 118 9.32 -3.58 -4.49
C PHE A 118 8.43 -4.82 -4.71
N GLY A 119 8.77 -5.94 -4.07
CA GLY A 119 7.96 -7.16 -4.14
C GLY A 119 6.53 -6.93 -3.65
N LEU A 120 6.36 -6.17 -2.57
CA LEU A 120 5.05 -5.79 -2.04
C LEU A 120 4.28 -4.88 -3.00
N SER A 121 4.94 -3.96 -3.72
CA SER A 121 4.31 -3.17 -4.78
C SER A 121 3.75 -4.06 -5.89
N ILE A 122 4.54 -5.01 -6.39
CA ILE A 122 4.10 -5.96 -7.42
C ILE A 122 2.93 -6.80 -6.92
N LEU A 123 3.00 -7.32 -5.69
CA LEU A 123 1.93 -8.09 -5.06
C LEU A 123 0.64 -7.27 -4.92
N SER A 124 0.76 -6.01 -4.47
CA SER A 124 -0.37 -5.10 -4.29
C SER A 124 -1.07 -4.80 -5.61
N LEU A 125 -0.31 -4.48 -6.66
CA LEU A 125 -0.83 -4.24 -8.00
C LEU A 125 -1.56 -5.47 -8.55
N TRP A 126 -0.94 -6.65 -8.42
CA TRP A 126 -1.52 -7.90 -8.87
C TRP A 126 -2.81 -8.26 -8.12
N LEU A 127 -2.81 -8.12 -6.79
CA LEU A 127 -3.95 -8.45 -5.95
C LEU A 127 -5.17 -7.58 -6.28
N ILE A 128 -4.97 -6.26 -6.38
CA ILE A 128 -6.04 -5.33 -6.74
C ILE A 128 -6.51 -5.56 -8.18
N TYR A 129 -5.60 -5.85 -9.12
CA TYR A 129 -5.98 -6.22 -10.49
C TYR A 129 -6.87 -7.47 -10.51
N ALA A 130 -6.49 -8.53 -9.78
CA ALA A 130 -7.23 -9.78 -9.74
C ALA A 130 -8.64 -9.61 -9.15
N ILE A 131 -8.78 -8.81 -8.09
CA ILE A 131 -10.05 -8.62 -7.39
C ILE A 131 -10.97 -7.62 -8.12
N SER A 132 -10.43 -6.50 -8.61
CA SER A 132 -11.24 -5.39 -9.14
C SER A 132 -11.42 -5.42 -10.65
N VAL A 133 -10.43 -5.90 -11.41
CA VAL A 133 -10.46 -5.86 -12.88
C VAL A 133 -10.83 -7.23 -13.46
N LYS A 134 -10.08 -8.28 -13.12
CA LYS A 134 -10.31 -9.63 -13.68
C LYS A 134 -11.70 -10.17 -13.34
N LYS A 135 -12.17 -9.95 -12.11
CA LYS A 135 -13.50 -10.38 -11.67
C LYS A 135 -14.66 -9.69 -12.40
N LYS A 136 -14.47 -8.46 -12.89
CA LYS A 136 -15.49 -7.76 -13.68
C LYS A 136 -15.58 -8.25 -15.12
N TRP A 137 -14.47 -8.72 -15.69
CA TRP A 137 -14.48 -9.33 -17.02
C TRP A 137 -15.21 -10.69 -17.02
N ASN A 138 -15.08 -11.45 -15.93
CA ASN A 138 -15.70 -12.78 -15.81
C ASN A 138 -17.18 -12.77 -15.40
N LYS A 139 -17.83 -11.60 -15.34
CA LYS A 139 -19.27 -11.45 -15.11
C LYS A 139 -19.94 -10.96 -16.37
#